data_AF-A0A965JVM0-F1
#
_entry.id   AF-A0A965JVM0-F1
#
_cell.length_a   1.000
_cell.length_b   1.000
_cell.length_c   1.000
_cell.angle_alpha   90.00
_cell.angle_beta   90.00
_cell.angle_gamma   90.00
#
_symmetry.space_group_name_H-M   'P 1'
#
loop_
_entity.id
_entity.type
_entity.pdbx_description
1 polymer ?
#
loop_
_entity_poly.entity_id
_entity_poly.type
_entity_poly.pdbx_seq_one_letter_code
_entity_poly.pdbx_strand_id
1 'polypeptide(L)'
;MSPIWTHWATSSQLNSFRVPLHDAGTGLSGLPLGRVVRGTQFVFDPFDAYRAGIVTSPNVAVIGSIGAGKSTVVKMMVARGLERNRSAVILDPKGEYGMLAQARSGVVVRLGTSSWWNPFVESEGDNLNFLT
;
A
#
# COMPACT_ATOMS: atom_id res chain seq x y z
N MET A 1 -13.69 -29.29 16.83
CA MET A 1 -13.13 -27.92 16.83
C MET A 1 -13.95 -27.10 15.84
N SER A 2 -14.70 -26.09 16.31
CA SER A 2 -15.47 -25.21 15.42
C SER A 2 -14.52 -24.31 14.63
N PRO A 3 -14.78 -24.00 13.34
CA PRO A 3 -14.03 -22.95 12.66
C PRO A 3 -14.25 -21.63 13.39
N ILE A 4 -13.17 -20.87 13.59
CA ILE A 4 -13.21 -19.52 14.12
C ILE A 4 -13.75 -18.66 12.99
N TRP A 5 -14.97 -18.13 13.14
CA TRP A 5 -15.59 -17.30 12.11
C TRP A 5 -14.77 -16.03 11.89
N THR A 6 -14.19 -15.90 10.70
CA THR A 6 -13.50 -14.69 10.21
C THR A 6 -14.43 -13.98 9.24
N HIS A 7 -14.86 -12.76 9.58
CA HIS A 7 -15.70 -11.96 8.67
C HIS A 7 -14.84 -11.05 7.79
N TRP A 8 -15.14 -11.08 6.50
CA TRP A 8 -14.52 -10.27 5.45
C TRP A 8 -15.46 -9.16 5.00
N ALA A 9 -14.91 -7.97 4.73
CA ALA A 9 -15.66 -6.86 4.18
C ALA A 9 -15.07 -6.39 2.83
N THR A 10 -15.91 -6.34 1.81
CA THR A 10 -15.65 -5.82 0.46
C THR A 10 -15.94 -4.32 0.37
N SER A 11 -15.56 -3.66 -0.72
CA SER A 11 -15.82 -2.24 -0.99
C SER A 11 -17.32 -1.85 -0.91
N SER A 12 -18.25 -2.79 -1.09
CA SER A 12 -19.70 -2.59 -0.86
C SER A 12 -20.03 -2.24 0.61
N GLN A 13 -19.26 -2.79 1.56
CA GLN A 13 -19.44 -2.54 2.99
C GLN A 13 -18.81 -1.22 3.47
N LEU A 14 -18.07 -0.52 2.59
CA LEU A 14 -17.53 0.83 2.88
C LEU A 14 -18.66 1.87 3.03
N ASN A 15 -19.82 1.64 2.39
CA ASN A 15 -20.98 2.52 2.47
C ASN A 15 -21.68 2.49 3.86
N SER A 16 -21.31 1.53 4.72
CA SER A 16 -21.90 1.37 6.06
C SER A 16 -20.88 1.29 7.19
N PHE A 17 -19.64 1.77 6.98
CA PHE A 17 -18.60 2.00 7.99
C PHE A 17 -18.63 1.06 9.22
N ARG A 18 -18.78 -0.24 8.98
CA ARG A 18 -18.61 -1.26 10.03
C ARG A 18 -17.16 -1.70 9.99
N VAL A 19 -16.36 -1.15 10.89
CA VAL A 19 -14.94 -1.50 11.05
C VAL A 19 -14.85 -2.91 11.67
N PRO A 20 -14.37 -3.94 10.96
CA PRO A 20 -14.19 -5.26 11.57
C PRO A 20 -12.96 -5.23 12.46
N LEU A 21 -13.16 -5.47 13.76
CA LEU A 21 -12.09 -5.66 14.73
C LEU A 21 -11.58 -7.10 14.62
N HIS A 22 -10.44 -7.30 13.95
CA HIS A 22 -9.83 -8.63 13.82
C HIS A 22 -9.08 -8.99 15.11
N ASP A 23 -9.74 -9.68 16.04
CA ASP A 23 -9.16 -10.01 17.35
C ASP A 23 -8.20 -11.23 17.33
N ALA A 24 -8.22 -12.06 16.27
CA ALA A 24 -7.43 -13.30 16.19
C ALA A 24 -6.12 -13.23 15.36
N GLY A 25 -5.79 -12.08 14.77
CA GLY A 25 -4.75 -11.95 13.72
C GLY A 25 -5.10 -12.65 12.38
N THR A 26 -4.61 -12.16 11.24
CA THR A 26 -5.06 -12.60 9.89
C THR A 26 -4.73 -14.06 9.52
N GLY A 27 -3.97 -14.78 10.35
CA GLY A 27 -3.41 -16.10 10.02
C GLY A 27 -2.29 -16.06 8.98
N LEU A 28 -1.94 -14.88 8.44
CA LEU A 28 -0.87 -14.72 7.47
C LEU A 28 0.51 -14.80 8.15
N SER A 29 1.47 -15.41 7.45
CA SER A 29 2.87 -15.45 7.87
C SER A 29 3.63 -14.20 7.41
N GLY A 30 4.58 -13.72 8.22
CA GLY A 30 5.47 -12.62 7.84
C GLY A 30 5.79 -11.68 8.99
N LEU A 31 6.42 -10.55 8.65
CA LEU A 31 6.75 -9.53 9.63
C LEU A 31 5.48 -8.78 10.09
N PRO A 32 5.28 -8.61 11.42
CA PRO A 32 4.05 -8.03 11.96
C PRO A 32 3.93 -6.53 11.67
N LEU A 33 2.76 -6.08 11.19
CA LEU A 33 2.41 -4.66 11.13
C LEU A 33 2.19 -4.06 12.52
N GLY A 34 1.72 -4.87 13.46
CA GLY A 34 1.45 -4.44 14.84
C GLY A 34 1.01 -5.61 15.72
N ARG A 35 0.21 -5.32 16.75
CA ARG A 35 -0.43 -6.31 17.61
C ARG A 35 -1.92 -6.03 17.72
N VAL A 36 -2.71 -7.09 17.82
CA VAL A 36 -4.13 -6.98 18.19
C VAL A 36 -4.26 -6.68 19.68
N VAL A 37 -5.43 -6.21 20.12
CA VAL A 37 -5.68 -5.83 21.52
C VAL A 37 -5.39 -6.98 22.49
N ARG A 38 -5.68 -8.23 22.09
CA ARG A 38 -5.37 -9.45 22.87
C ARG A 38 -3.91 -9.92 22.82
N GLY A 39 -3.00 -9.12 22.26
CA GLY A 39 -1.55 -9.35 22.33
C GLY A 39 -0.93 -10.17 21.19
N THR A 40 -1.75 -10.84 20.38
CA THR A 40 -1.27 -11.58 19.20
C THR A 40 -0.70 -10.63 18.14
N GLN A 41 0.30 -11.09 17.38
CA GLN A 41 0.85 -10.33 16.27
C GLN A 41 -0.20 -10.11 15.18
N PHE A 42 -0.30 -8.88 14.69
CA PHE A 42 -1.09 -8.54 13.51
C PHE A 42 -0.15 -8.51 12.30
N VAL A 43 -0.15 -9.58 11.52
CA VAL A 43 0.53 -9.64 10.22
C VAL A 43 -0.51 -9.32 9.15
N PHE A 44 -0.18 -8.45 8.21
CA PHE A 44 -1.06 -8.21 7.06
C PHE A 44 -0.24 -7.82 5.85
N ASP A 45 -0.49 -8.53 4.76
CA ASP A 45 0.08 -8.29 3.46
C ASP A 45 -1.04 -8.47 2.44
N PRO A 46 -1.40 -7.46 1.64
CA PRO A 46 -2.61 -7.52 0.83
C PRO A 46 -2.56 -8.55 -0.29
N PHE A 47 -1.38 -8.86 -0.81
CA PHE A 47 -1.24 -9.84 -1.89
C PHE A 47 -1.26 -11.26 -1.35
N ASP A 48 -0.65 -11.52 -0.18
CA ASP A 48 -0.84 -12.79 0.51
C ASP A 48 -2.29 -12.95 0.95
N ALA A 49 -2.90 -11.86 1.41
CA ALA A 49 -4.28 -11.87 1.79
C ALA A 49 -5.17 -12.26 0.60
N TYR A 50 -4.94 -11.65 -0.56
CA TYR A 50 -5.65 -12.01 -1.79
C TYR A 50 -5.42 -13.47 -2.21
N ARG A 51 -4.16 -13.93 -2.19
CA ARG A 51 -3.78 -15.30 -2.54
C ARG A 51 -4.41 -16.35 -1.62
N ALA A 52 -4.66 -16.01 -0.36
CA ALA A 52 -5.30 -16.88 0.62
C ALA A 52 -6.85 -16.85 0.56
N GLY A 53 -7.47 -16.10 -0.36
CA GLY A 53 -8.92 -16.11 -0.61
C GLY A 53 -9.80 -15.44 0.45
N ILE A 54 -9.30 -15.24 1.66
CA ILE A 54 -8.76 -13.92 1.98
C ILE A 54 -9.68 -12.69 1.75
N VAL A 55 -9.09 -11.68 1.09
CA VAL A 55 -9.79 -10.60 0.34
C VAL A 55 -10.10 -11.01 -1.11
N THR A 56 -11.03 -10.31 -1.75
CA THR A 56 -11.27 -10.40 -3.21
C THR A 56 -10.37 -9.48 -4.05
N SER A 57 -9.60 -8.59 -3.43
CA SER A 57 -8.67 -7.67 -4.11
C SER A 57 -7.55 -7.23 -3.16
N PRO A 58 -6.30 -7.07 -3.63
CA PRO A 58 -5.18 -6.60 -2.81
C PRO A 58 -5.17 -5.07 -2.58
N ASN A 59 -6.22 -4.35 -2.97
CA ASN A 59 -6.29 -2.90 -2.76
C ASN A 59 -6.51 -2.58 -1.27
N VAL A 60 -5.78 -1.59 -0.75
CA VAL A 60 -5.83 -1.19 0.67
C VAL A 60 -6.02 0.31 0.78
N ALA A 61 -6.94 0.73 1.65
CA ALA A 61 -7.08 2.12 2.10
C ALA A 61 -6.58 2.25 3.55
N VAL A 62 -5.69 3.21 3.80
CA VAL A 62 -5.19 3.54 5.15
C VAL A 62 -5.75 4.89 5.58
N ILE A 63 -6.66 4.89 6.56
CA ILE A 63 -7.43 6.05 6.99
C ILE A 63 -7.19 6.30 8.48
N GLY A 64 -7.08 7.57 8.87
CA GLY A 64 -6.84 7.99 10.24
C GLY A 64 -6.58 9.49 10.36
N SER A 65 -6.69 10.05 11.56
CA SER A 65 -6.42 11.46 11.85
C SER A 65 -4.94 11.84 11.66
N ILE A 66 -4.64 13.13 11.68
CA ILE A 66 -3.25 13.62 11.70
C ILE A 66 -2.57 13.05 12.95
N GLY A 67 -1.33 12.55 12.81
CA GLY A 67 -0.60 11.89 13.90
C GLY A 67 -0.96 10.42 14.15
N ALA A 68 -1.99 9.86 13.50
CA ALA A 68 -2.42 8.47 13.71
C ALA A 68 -1.47 7.39 13.14
N GLY A 69 -0.28 7.76 12.65
CA GLY A 69 0.70 6.79 12.13
C GLY A 69 0.41 6.21 10.75
N LYS A 70 -0.48 6.82 9.94
CA LYS A 70 -0.78 6.37 8.56
C LYS A 70 0.49 6.17 7.72
N SER A 71 1.35 7.19 7.66
CA SER A 71 2.62 7.11 6.91
C SER A 71 3.52 5.99 7.44
N THR A 72 3.53 5.76 8.76
CA THR A 72 4.30 4.67 9.38
C THR A 72 3.80 3.31 8.89
N VAL A 73 2.49 3.06 8.94
CA VAL A 73 1.89 1.81 8.47
C VAL A 73 2.19 1.58 6.98
N VAL A 74 2.01 2.61 6.13
CA VAL A 74 2.29 2.49 4.70
C VAL A 74 3.77 2.22 4.43
N LYS A 75 4.70 2.94 5.09
CA LYS A 75 6.15 2.69 4.96
C LYS A 75 6.53 1.27 5.38
N MET A 76 5.94 0.77 6.46
CA MET A 76 6.16 -0.60 6.91
C MET A 76 5.65 -1.63 5.89
N MET A 77 4.48 -1.41 5.29
CA MET A 77 3.96 -2.26 4.22
C MET A 77 4.86 -2.24 2.99
N VAL A 78 5.32 -1.06 2.56
CA VAL A 78 6.26 -0.90 1.44
C VAL A 78 7.56 -1.64 1.74
N ALA A 79 8.22 -1.36 2.87
CA ALA A 79 9.51 -1.96 3.21
C ALA A 79 9.47 -3.50 3.22
N ARG A 80 8.38 -4.08 3.75
CA ARG A 80 8.15 -5.53 3.76
C ARG A 80 7.80 -6.09 2.39
N GLY A 81 7.08 -5.32 1.58
CA GLY A 81 6.85 -5.67 0.18
C GLY A 81 8.17 -5.76 -0.60
N LEU A 82 9.06 -4.79 -0.40
CA LEU A 82 10.40 -4.78 -1.02
C LEU A 82 11.24 -5.99 -0.59
N GLU A 83 11.19 -6.40 0.69
CA GLU A 83 11.85 -7.64 1.18
C GLU A 83 11.29 -8.92 0.55
N ARG A 84 10.09 -8.85 -0.01
CA ARG A 84 9.41 -9.94 -0.72
C ARG A 84 9.55 -9.82 -2.24
N ASN A 85 10.57 -9.10 -2.72
CA ASN A 85 10.85 -8.86 -4.14
C ASN A 85 9.69 -8.22 -4.90
N ARG A 86 8.91 -7.35 -4.25
CA ARG A 86 7.87 -6.55 -4.91
C ARG A 86 8.40 -5.17 -5.25
N SER A 87 7.85 -4.57 -6.29
CA SER A 87 8.11 -3.18 -6.65
C SER A 87 7.11 -2.26 -5.98
N ALA A 88 7.55 -1.03 -5.68
CA ALA A 88 6.68 0.02 -5.16
C ALA A 88 6.89 1.31 -5.97
N VAL A 89 5.78 1.89 -6.41
CA VAL A 89 5.73 3.24 -7.00
C VAL A 89 4.95 4.11 -6.03
N ILE A 90 5.53 5.23 -5.62
CA ILE A 90 4.98 6.08 -4.55
C ILE A 90 4.85 7.51 -5.06
N LEU A 91 3.64 8.04 -4.99
CA LEU A 91 3.38 9.46 -5.19
C LEU A 91 3.64 10.17 -3.85
N ASP A 92 4.73 10.94 -3.80
CA ASP A 92 5.23 11.53 -2.56
C ASP A 92 5.26 13.06 -2.62
N PRO A 93 4.10 13.75 -2.53
CA PRO A 93 4.06 15.21 -2.57
C PRO A 93 4.73 15.87 -1.36
N LYS A 94 4.99 15.12 -0.28
CA LYS A 94 5.60 15.62 0.95
C LYS A 94 7.10 15.32 1.07
N GLY A 95 7.65 14.49 0.17
CA GLY A 95 9.05 14.07 0.23
C GLY A 95 9.40 13.14 1.41
N GLU A 96 8.42 12.45 2.00
CA GLU A 96 8.62 11.60 3.17
C GLU A 96 9.28 10.25 2.85
N TYR A 97 9.30 9.83 1.60
CA TYR A 97 9.79 8.53 1.13
C TYR A 97 11.18 8.59 0.47
N GLY A 98 11.73 9.79 0.27
CA GLY A 98 13.06 9.96 -0.35
C GLY A 98 14.17 9.15 0.33
N MET A 99 14.23 9.16 1.66
CA MET A 99 15.21 8.35 2.42
C MET A 99 14.97 6.85 2.24
N LEU A 100 13.72 6.41 2.18
CA LEU A 100 13.40 4.98 1.96
C LEU A 100 13.83 4.54 0.55
N ALA A 101 13.57 5.38 -0.46
CA ALA A 101 14.00 5.13 -1.83
C ALA A 101 15.53 5.03 -1.89
N GLN A 102 16.27 5.99 -1.33
CA GLN A 102 17.74 5.95 -1.29
C GLN A 102 18.28 4.69 -0.59
N ALA A 103 17.72 4.33 0.57
CA ALA A 103 18.14 3.15 1.33
C ALA A 103 17.89 1.83 0.60
N ARG A 104 17.02 1.81 -0.41
CA ARG A 104 16.65 0.63 -1.19
C ARG A 104 17.07 0.74 -2.67
N SER A 105 18.02 1.64 -2.98
CA SER A 105 18.49 1.91 -4.35
C SER A 105 17.38 2.24 -5.34
N GLY A 106 16.30 2.86 -4.86
CA GLY A 106 15.17 3.30 -5.66
C GLY A 106 15.45 4.61 -6.40
N VAL A 107 14.66 4.86 -7.44
CA VAL A 107 14.75 6.08 -8.25
C VAL A 107 13.77 7.12 -7.71
N VAL A 108 14.26 8.34 -7.45
CA VAL A 108 13.41 9.49 -7.11
C VAL A 108 13.28 10.38 -8.33
N VAL A 109 12.09 10.39 -8.93
CA VAL A 109 11.75 11.31 -10.02
C VAL A 109 11.07 12.53 -9.42
N ARG A 110 11.64 13.72 -9.63
CA ARG A 110 11.00 14.97 -9.26
C ARG A 110 10.14 15.43 -10.44
N LEU A 111 8.91 15.84 -10.16
CA LEU A 111 7.99 16.40 -11.15
C LEU A 111 7.87 17.90 -10.88
N GLY A 112 8.17 18.76 -11.87
CA GLY A 112 8.09 20.21 -11.70
C GLY A 112 9.00 21.01 -12.65
N THR A 113 9.23 22.30 -12.34
CA THR A 113 9.72 23.35 -13.26
C THR A 113 11.03 23.05 -14.01
N SER A 114 11.89 22.16 -13.52
CA SER A 114 13.15 21.76 -14.19
C SER A 114 13.16 20.32 -14.71
N SER A 115 12.08 19.55 -14.52
CA SER A 115 11.96 18.15 -14.94
C SER A 115 10.51 17.84 -15.28
N TRP A 116 10.22 17.92 -16.57
CA TRP A 116 8.96 17.47 -17.15
C TRP A 116 9.13 16.02 -17.59
N TRP A 117 8.18 15.17 -17.21
CA TRP A 117 8.12 13.79 -17.68
C TRP A 117 7.01 13.69 -18.72
N ASN A 118 7.39 13.36 -19.97
CA ASN A 118 6.41 13.07 -21.02
C ASN A 118 5.93 11.63 -20.85
N PRO A 119 4.63 11.40 -20.57
CA PRO A 119 4.07 10.05 -20.45
C PRO A 119 3.85 9.38 -21.81
N PHE A 120 3.96 10.12 -22.91
CA PHE A 120 3.78 9.61 -24.26
C PHE A 120 5.12 9.19 -24.86
N VAL A 121 5.16 8.01 -25.45
CA VAL A 121 6.28 7.57 -26.28
C VAL A 121 6.17 8.34 -27.60
N GLU A 122 7.24 9.05 -28.01
CA GLU A 122 7.28 9.67 -29.34
C GLU A 122 7.09 8.57 -30.38
N SER A 123 5.96 8.59 -31.07
CA SER A 123 5.75 7.80 -32.28
C SER A 123 6.34 8.60 -33.45
N GLU A 124 6.99 7.94 -34.42
CA GLU A 124 7.58 8.61 -35.60
C GLU A 124 6.56 9.34 -36.51
N GLY A 125 5.31 9.53 -36.09
CA GLY A 125 4.24 10.16 -36.87
C GLY A 125 3.52 11.35 -36.22
N ASP A 126 3.69 11.60 -34.92
CA ASP A 126 2.90 12.64 -34.24
C ASP A 126 3.62 13.99 -34.26
N ASN A 127 3.48 14.68 -35.40
CA ASN A 127 3.77 16.09 -35.56
C ASN A 127 2.71 16.94 -34.82
N LEU A 128 2.65 16.81 -33.49
CA LEU A 128 1.76 17.59 -32.65
C LEU A 128 2.55 18.74 -32.00
N ASN A 129 2.60 19.86 -32.72
CA ASN A 129 2.98 21.17 -32.18
C ASN A 129 1.97 21.58 -31.09
N PHE A 130 2.19 21.13 -29.86
CA PHE A 130 1.39 21.56 -28.70
C PHE A 130 1.88 22.86 -28.06
N LEU A 131 2.88 23.53 -28.65
CA LEU A 131 3.41 24.80 -28.16
C LEU A 131 3.66 25.77 -29.33
N THR A 132 2.56 26.30 -29.85
CA THR A 132 2.48 27.66 -30.42
C THR A 132 1.37 28.41 -29.71
#